data_AF-A0A5E4QSG8-F1
#
_entry.id   AF-A0A5E4QSG8-F1
#
_cell.length_a   1.000
_cell.length_b   1.000
_cell.length_c   1.000
_cell.angle_alpha   90.00
_cell.angle_beta   90.00
_cell.angle_gamma   90.00
#
_symmetry.space_group_name_H-M   'P 1'
#
loop_
_entity.id
_entity.type
_entity.pdbx_description
1 polymer ?
#
loop_
_entity_poly.entity_id
_entity_poly.type
_entity_poly.pdbx_seq_one_letter_code
_entity_poly.pdbx_strand_id
1 'polypeptide(L)'
;MVTWTTDAANWTIIENELTSKGVKALTTAVWSVIKAKRRYLQYPDGFMAHFYSISEHLLPVLVWGFLGPHERLREVSEAFQSEVVGFIKDLFSFEKSRYTSIEDLAADVMQHALGFAP
;
A
#
# COMPACT_ATOMS: atom_id res chain seq x y z
N MET A 1 19.79 -3.49 -23.96
CA MET A 1 20.44 -3.47 -22.63
C MET A 1 19.38 -3.34 -21.54
N VAL A 2 18.65 -4.43 -21.23
CA VAL A 2 17.94 -4.73 -19.96
C VAL A 2 17.61 -6.23 -20.03
N THR A 3 18.56 -7.12 -19.72
CA THR A 3 18.36 -8.60 -19.70
C THR A 3 18.47 -9.21 -18.29
N TRP A 4 18.76 -8.38 -17.29
CA TRP A 4 18.81 -8.76 -15.88
C TRP A 4 17.45 -9.00 -15.18
N THR A 5 16.32 -8.65 -15.78
CA THR A 5 14.99 -8.86 -15.16
C THR A 5 14.28 -10.13 -15.65
N THR A 6 14.81 -10.78 -16.69
CA THR A 6 14.21 -11.97 -17.30
C THR A 6 14.70 -13.29 -16.71
N ASP A 7 15.76 -13.25 -15.90
CA ASP A 7 16.30 -14.44 -15.24
C ASP A 7 15.63 -14.64 -13.88
N ALA A 8 14.92 -15.76 -13.72
CA ALA A 8 14.23 -16.13 -12.48
C ALA A 8 15.20 -16.23 -11.27
N ALA A 9 16.49 -16.45 -11.52
CA ALA A 9 17.52 -16.44 -10.48
C ALA A 9 17.77 -15.03 -9.87
N ASN A 10 17.51 -13.96 -10.62
CA ASN A 10 17.65 -12.61 -10.08
C ASN A 10 16.47 -12.22 -9.18
N TRP A 11 15.29 -12.78 -9.42
CA TRP A 11 14.13 -12.55 -8.56
C TRP A 11 14.37 -13.06 -7.14
N THR A 12 15.02 -14.22 -6.97
CA THR A 12 15.30 -14.78 -5.64
C THR A 12 16.41 -14.02 -4.90
N ILE A 13 17.36 -13.40 -5.61
CA ILE A 13 18.39 -12.53 -5.02
C ILE A 13 17.74 -11.21 -4.56
N ILE A 14 16.90 -10.62 -5.42
CA ILE A 14 16.13 -9.42 -5.11
C ILE A 14 15.21 -9.69 -3.92
N GLU A 15 14.47 -10.80 -3.93
CA GLU A 15 13.61 -11.25 -2.84
C GLU A 15 14.42 -11.46 -1.55
N ASN A 16 15.60 -12.07 -1.61
CA ASN A 16 16.46 -12.23 -0.43
C ASN A 16 17.02 -10.90 0.10
N GLU A 17 17.41 -9.94 -0.74
CA GLU A 17 17.86 -8.63 -0.27
C GLU A 17 16.69 -7.78 0.26
N LEU A 18 15.53 -7.80 -0.41
CA LEU A 18 14.28 -7.20 0.06
C LEU A 18 13.87 -7.77 1.42
N THR A 19 13.92 -9.09 1.54
CA THR A 19 13.44 -9.86 2.69
C THR A 19 14.48 -9.93 3.82
N SER A 20 15.78 -9.74 3.57
CA SER A 20 16.80 -9.93 4.61
C SER A 20 17.09 -8.69 5.44
N LYS A 21 17.04 -7.47 4.89
CA LYS A 21 17.60 -6.29 5.60
C LYS A 21 16.68 -5.07 5.65
N GLY A 22 16.03 -4.74 4.54
CA GLY A 22 15.32 -3.47 4.38
C GLY A 22 13.85 -3.50 4.75
N VAL A 23 13.09 -4.29 3.99
CA VAL A 23 11.63 -4.35 4.12
C VAL A 23 11.24 -4.91 5.48
N LYS A 24 11.92 -5.96 5.98
CA LYS A 24 11.63 -6.51 7.31
C LYS A 24 11.80 -5.50 8.45
N ALA A 25 12.88 -4.71 8.42
CA ALA A 25 13.13 -3.70 9.44
C ALA A 25 12.07 -2.59 9.39
N LEU A 26 11.72 -2.13 8.18
CA LEU A 26 10.65 -1.14 7.98
C LEU A 26 9.28 -1.68 8.37
N THR A 27 8.93 -2.90 7.97
CA THR A 27 7.66 -3.55 8.35
C THR A 27 7.55 -3.59 9.86
N THR A 28 8.62 -3.96 10.57
CA THR A 28 8.63 -4.02 12.05
C THR A 28 8.46 -2.64 12.68
N ALA A 29 9.10 -1.61 12.12
CA ALA A 29 8.96 -0.23 12.59
C ALA A 29 7.54 0.31 12.35
N VAL A 30 6.99 0.11 11.14
CA VAL A 30 5.63 0.50 10.77
C VAL A 30 4.60 -0.21 11.65
N TRP A 31 4.72 -1.53 11.83
CA TRP A 31 3.87 -2.30 12.73
C TRP A 31 3.89 -1.73 14.16
N SER A 32 5.08 -1.38 14.66
CA SER A 32 5.22 -0.82 16.01
C SER A 32 4.49 0.51 16.16
N VAL A 33 4.60 1.39 15.16
CA VAL A 33 3.91 2.69 15.12
C VAL A 33 2.40 2.52 15.03
N ILE A 34 1.92 1.67 14.12
CA ILE A 34 0.49 1.42 13.93
C ILE A 34 -0.12 0.77 15.16
N LYS A 35 0.54 -0.23 15.74
CA LYS A 35 0.12 -0.88 16.98
C LYS A 35 0.06 0.10 18.15
N ALA A 36 1.01 1.04 18.24
CA ALA A 36 0.96 2.10 19.23
C ALA A 36 -0.23 3.04 19.00
N LYS A 37 -0.43 3.52 17.76
CA LYS A 37 -1.55 4.40 17.40
C LYS A 37 -2.92 3.75 17.60
N ARG A 38 -3.05 2.44 17.34
CA ARG A 38 -4.27 1.66 17.58
C ARG A 38 -4.69 1.66 19.05
N ARG A 39 -3.75 1.68 20.00
CA ARG A 39 -4.06 1.70 21.44
C ARG A 39 -4.73 3.00 21.90
N TYR A 40 -4.59 4.07 21.14
CA TYR A 40 -5.20 5.37 21.43
C TYR A 40 -6.52 5.59 20.69
N LEU A 41 -7.01 4.61 19.93
CA LEU A 41 -8.30 4.72 19.27
C LEU A 41 -9.44 4.62 20.28
N GLN A 42 -10.35 5.59 20.24
CA GLN A 42 -11.60 5.52 21.00
C GLN A 42 -12.56 4.44 20.45
N TYR A 43 -12.49 4.19 19.14
CA TYR A 43 -13.35 3.22 18.44
C TYR A 43 -12.47 2.14 17.78
N PRO A 44 -12.38 0.93 18.36
CA PRO A 44 -11.51 -0.13 17.85
C PRO A 44 -11.96 -0.73 16.52
N ASP A 45 -13.25 -0.62 16.16
CA ASP A 45 -13.80 -0.97 14.84
C ASP A 45 -14.24 0.28 14.05
N GLY A 46 -13.66 1.43 14.40
CA GLY A 46 -13.91 2.67 13.67
C GLY A 46 -13.13 2.74 12.36
N PHE A 47 -13.45 3.74 11.53
CA PHE A 47 -12.75 4.06 10.29
C PHE A 47 -11.22 3.99 10.39
N MET A 48 -10.66 4.63 11.42
CA MET A 48 -9.21 4.70 11.62
C MET A 48 -8.58 3.33 11.92
N ALA A 49 -9.33 2.40 12.53
CA ALA A 49 -8.83 1.05 12.77
C ALA A 49 -8.67 0.24 11.47
N HIS A 50 -9.63 0.38 10.55
CA HIS A 50 -9.58 -0.21 9.22
C HIS A 50 -8.52 0.46 8.34
N PHE A 51 -8.43 1.79 8.38
CA PHE A 51 -7.38 2.55 7.69
C PHE A 51 -5.98 2.11 8.14
N TYR A 52 -5.77 1.92 9.45
CA TYR A 52 -4.52 1.39 9.98
C TYR A 52 -4.24 -0.05 9.54
N SER A 53 -5.26 -0.89 9.38
CA SER A 53 -5.10 -2.27 8.89
C SER A 53 -4.59 -2.32 7.46
N ILE A 54 -5.09 -1.42 6.61
CA ILE A 54 -4.63 -1.26 5.24
C ILE A 54 -3.21 -0.68 5.22
N SER A 55 -2.97 0.38 6.01
CA SER A 55 -1.68 1.07 6.11
C SER A 55 -0.54 0.15 6.57
N GLU A 56 -0.83 -0.82 7.43
CA GLU A 56 0.12 -1.80 7.94
C GLU A 56 0.77 -2.67 6.85
N HIS A 57 0.06 -2.87 5.74
CA HIS A 57 0.53 -3.66 4.60
C HIS A 57 1.12 -2.77 3.49
N LEU A 58 0.59 -1.56 3.30
CA LEU A 58 1.01 -0.67 2.22
C LEU A 58 2.26 0.15 2.55
N LEU A 59 2.35 0.68 3.78
CA LEU A 59 3.44 1.60 4.16
C LEU A 59 4.85 0.99 4.10
N PRO A 60 5.09 -0.29 4.47
CA PRO A 60 6.44 -0.86 4.40
C PRO A 60 6.99 -0.92 2.98
N VAL A 61 6.14 -1.25 2.00
CA VAL A 61 6.50 -1.30 0.58
C VAL A 61 6.75 0.11 0.05
N LEU A 62 5.87 1.06 0.41
CA LEU A 62 5.99 2.45 0.00
C LEU A 62 7.28 3.09 0.54
N VAL A 63 7.48 3.04 1.85
CA VAL A 63 8.64 3.64 2.52
C VAL A 63 9.95 3.00 2.05
N TRP A 64 9.95 1.69 1.78
CA TRP A 64 11.14 1.04 1.21
C TRP A 64 11.41 1.48 -0.22
N GLY A 65 10.37 1.65 -1.04
CA GLY A 65 10.56 2.21 -2.37
C GLY A 65 11.15 3.61 -2.34
N PHE A 66 10.82 4.44 -1.35
CA PHE A 66 11.44 5.77 -1.16
C PHE A 66 12.89 5.72 -0.65
N LEU A 67 13.18 4.82 0.30
CA LEU A 67 14.47 4.78 1.01
C LEU A 67 15.46 3.75 0.43
N GLY A 68 15.04 2.93 -0.53
CA GLY A 68 15.82 1.85 -1.10
C GLY A 68 16.93 2.33 -2.04
N PRO A 69 18.02 1.56 -2.21
CA PRO A 69 19.19 1.94 -3.00
C PRO A 69 18.98 1.94 -4.53
N HIS A 70 17.78 1.63 -5.02
CA HIS A 70 17.49 1.50 -6.44
C HIS A 70 16.47 2.54 -6.92
N GLU A 71 16.90 3.39 -7.84
CA GLU A 71 16.11 4.47 -8.44
C GLU A 71 14.80 4.00 -9.10
N ARG A 72 14.80 2.82 -9.73
CA ARG A 72 13.57 2.23 -10.30
C ARG A 72 12.55 1.74 -9.26
N LEU A 73 12.99 1.26 -8.09
CA LEU A 73 12.04 0.89 -7.03
C LEU A 73 11.36 2.14 -6.45
N ARG A 74 12.06 3.27 -6.47
CA ARG A 74 11.51 4.56 -6.11
C ARG A 74 10.46 5.04 -7.09
N GLU A 75 10.74 4.99 -8.39
CA GLU A 75 9.74 5.33 -9.42
C GLU A 75 8.47 4.46 -9.32
N VAL A 76 8.65 3.13 -9.16
CA VAL A 76 7.52 2.20 -9.01
C VAL A 76 6.75 2.47 -7.71
N SER A 77 7.44 2.82 -6.62
CA SER A 77 6.79 3.15 -5.36
C SER A 77 6.07 4.50 -5.38
N GLU A 78 6.64 5.51 -6.04
CA GLU A 78 6.01 6.80 -6.26
C GLU A 78 4.74 6.64 -7.12
N ALA A 79 4.81 5.85 -8.19
CA ALA A 79 3.65 5.51 -9.00
C ALA A 79 2.60 4.74 -8.19
N PHE A 80 2.99 3.67 -7.50
CA PHE A 80 2.09 2.88 -6.66
C PHE A 80 1.45 3.72 -5.54
N GLN A 81 2.20 4.65 -4.92
CA GLN A 81 1.65 5.58 -3.95
C GLN A 81 0.59 6.48 -4.58
N SER A 82 0.89 7.07 -5.74
CA SER A 82 -0.04 7.94 -6.46
C SER A 82 -1.34 7.20 -6.73
N GLU A 83 -1.24 5.95 -7.21
CA GLU A 83 -2.40 5.13 -7.50
C GLU A 83 -3.21 4.81 -6.24
N VAL A 84 -2.55 4.31 -5.18
CA VAL A 84 -3.21 3.99 -3.90
C VAL A 84 -3.87 5.22 -3.26
N VAL A 85 -3.20 6.37 -3.28
CA VAL A 85 -3.75 7.62 -2.73
C VAL A 85 -4.92 8.11 -3.58
N GLY A 86 -4.86 7.96 -4.90
CA GLY A 86 -5.97 8.23 -5.81
C GLY A 86 -7.18 7.36 -5.49
N PHE A 87 -6.97 6.04 -5.34
CA PHE A 87 -8.01 5.09 -4.97
C PHE A 87 -8.68 5.46 -3.65
N ILE A 88 -7.88 5.75 -2.61
CA ILE A 88 -8.38 6.15 -1.30
C ILE A 88 -9.20 7.44 -1.39
N LYS A 89 -8.74 8.44 -2.15
CA LYS A 89 -9.49 9.69 -2.34
C LYS A 89 -10.84 9.46 -3.01
N ASP A 90 -10.89 8.58 -4.01
CA ASP A 90 -12.11 8.27 -4.74
C ASP A 90 -13.09 7.44 -3.90
N LEU A 91 -12.55 6.50 -3.11
CA LEU A 91 -13.29 5.72 -2.12
C LEU A 91 -13.95 6.59 -1.03
N PHE A 92 -13.35 7.75 -0.69
CA PHE A 92 -13.85 8.69 0.33
C PHE A 92 -14.53 9.94 -0.24
N SER A 93 -14.75 9.99 -1.56
CA SER A 93 -15.44 11.11 -2.19
C SER A 93 -16.94 10.88 -2.24
N PHE A 94 -17.71 11.79 -1.63
CA PHE A 94 -19.18 11.81 -1.71
C PHE A 94 -19.71 12.07 -3.12
N GLU A 95 -18.87 12.56 -4.04
CA GLU A 95 -19.23 12.75 -5.44
C GLU A 95 -19.00 11.49 -6.28
N LYS A 96 -18.11 10.60 -5.84
CA LYS A 96 -17.66 9.42 -6.60
C LYS A 96 -18.08 8.09 -5.99
N SER A 97 -18.49 8.07 -4.72
CA SER A 97 -18.87 6.87 -3.98
C SER A 97 -20.20 7.09 -3.27
N ARG A 98 -21.14 6.17 -3.47
CA ARG A 98 -22.47 6.19 -2.88
C ARG A 98 -22.48 5.41 -1.59
N TYR A 99 -22.67 6.12 -0.48
CA TYR A 99 -22.76 5.53 0.87
C TYR A 99 -24.21 5.20 1.27
N THR A 100 -25.11 5.03 0.30
CA THR A 100 -26.54 4.77 0.52
C THR A 100 -26.81 3.35 1.00
N SER A 101 -26.08 2.38 0.49
CA SER A 101 -26.16 0.97 0.86
C SER A 101 -24.77 0.32 0.78
N ILE A 102 -24.61 -0.84 1.41
CA ILE A 102 -23.34 -1.59 1.35
C ILE A 102 -23.08 -2.07 -0.08
N GLU A 103 -24.13 -2.44 -0.79
CA GLU A 103 -24.10 -2.93 -2.16
C GLU A 103 -23.67 -1.82 -3.14
N ASP A 104 -24.21 -0.61 -2.99
CA ASP A 104 -23.81 0.55 -3.79
C ASP A 104 -22.34 0.91 -3.55
N LEU A 105 -21.92 0.94 -2.28
CA LEU A 105 -20.54 1.22 -1.92
C LEU A 105 -19.60 0.15 -2.48
N ALA A 106 -19.96 -1.14 -2.37
CA ALA A 106 -19.15 -2.23 -2.90
C ALA A 106 -19.01 -2.16 -4.42
N ALA A 107 -20.08 -1.80 -5.14
CA ALA A 107 -20.02 -1.60 -6.59
C ALA A 107 -19.07 -0.44 -6.96
N ASP A 108 -19.16 0.68 -6.24
CA ASP A 108 -18.33 1.85 -6.49
C ASP A 108 -16.85 1.59 -6.14
N VAL A 109 -16.57 0.87 -5.03
CA VAL A 109 -15.22 0.40 -4.67
C VAL A 109 -14.61 -0.44 -5.79
N MET A 110 -15.39 -1.39 -6.34
CA MET A 110 -14.93 -2.25 -7.44
C MET A 110 -14.68 -1.45 -8.72
N GLN A 111 -15.53 -0.45 -9.00
CA GLN A 111 -15.34 0.42 -10.16
C GLN A 111 -14.08 1.28 -10.03
N HIS A 112 -13.82 1.85 -8.85
CA HIS A 112 -12.58 2.58 -8.57
C HIS A 112 -11.36 1.68 -8.73
N ALA A 113 -11.42 0.43 -8.26
CA ALA A 113 -10.32 -0.54 -8.38
C ALA A 113 -10.06 -0.99 -9.83
N LEU A 114 -11.09 -1.06 -10.68
CA LEU A 114 -10.97 -1.46 -12.09
C LEU A 114 -10.52 -0.29 -12.99
N GLY A 115 -10.77 0.96 -12.60
CA GLY A 115 -10.22 2.14 -13.26
C GLY A 115 -8.70 2.28 -13.19
N PHE A 116 -8.02 1.45 -12.38
CA PHE A 116 -6.56 1.37 -12.25
C PHE A 116 -5.87 0.50 -13.31
N ALA A 117 -6.61 -0.18 -14.19
CA ALA A 117 -6.01 -1.00 -15.24
C ALA A 117 -5.78 -0.15 -16.52
N PRO A 118 -4.53 -0.02 -17.03
CA PRO A 118 -4.25 0.68 -18.29
C PRO A 118 -4.80 -0.07 -19.51
#